data_AF-A0A127QKL8-F1
#
_entry.id   AF-A0A127QKL8-F1
#
_cell.length_a   1.000
_cell.length_b   1.000
_cell.length_c   1.000
_cell.angle_alpha   90.00
_cell.angle_beta   90.00
_cell.angle_gamma   90.00
#
_symmetry.space_group_name_H-M   'P 1'
#
loop_
_entity.id
_entity.type
_entity.pdbx_description
1 polymer ?
#
loop_
_entity_poly.entity_id
_entity_poly.type
_entity_poly.pdbx_seq_one_letter_code
_entity_poly.pdbx_strand_id
1 'polypeptide(L)'
;MSGCATVVETPAATGQMTDAEMQMLMFRADSAINGGQISAAEQLYSKVVAAYPNDASVWFRIGTAYLRADQAELAVVALREALRIDPTMEKAWPNLAIAHLSQFRFAANKALASKQLSESNRVTLKSLQADVAHAIAPAPEPTKPESLATH
;
A
#
# COMPACT_ATOMS: atom_id res chain seq x y z
N MET A 1 -17.16 55.29 -32.31
CA MET A 1 -16.27 54.95 -31.18
C MET A 1 -17.07 54.09 -30.22
N SER A 2 -16.98 52.78 -30.34
CA SER A 2 -17.63 51.84 -29.41
C SER A 2 -16.53 50.96 -28.85
N GLY A 3 -16.23 51.19 -27.57
CA GLY A 3 -15.14 50.52 -26.86
C GLY A 3 -15.47 49.05 -26.62
N CYS A 4 -14.57 48.17 -27.08
CA CYS A 4 -14.57 46.78 -26.66
C CYS A 4 -14.13 46.72 -25.19
N ALA A 5 -15.05 46.38 -24.30
CA ALA A 5 -14.70 45.93 -22.96
C ALA A 5 -14.10 44.53 -23.10
N THR A 6 -12.77 44.44 -23.08
CA THR A 6 -12.10 43.16 -22.86
C THR A 6 -12.28 42.81 -21.40
N VAL A 7 -13.18 41.87 -21.13
CA VAL A 7 -13.18 41.15 -19.86
C VAL A 7 -11.85 40.40 -19.81
N VAL A 8 -10.92 40.91 -19.00
CA VAL A 8 -9.75 40.16 -18.58
C VAL A 8 -10.29 39.04 -17.71
N GLU A 9 -10.39 37.84 -18.26
CA GLU A 9 -10.56 36.64 -17.45
C GLU A 9 -9.30 36.49 -16.60
N THR A 10 -9.39 36.91 -15.34
CA THR A 10 -8.44 36.50 -14.31
C THR A 10 -8.52 34.97 -14.20
N PRO A 11 -7.40 34.22 -14.25
CA PRO A 11 -7.46 32.79 -14.01
C PRO A 11 -7.92 32.61 -12.56
N ALA A 12 -9.05 31.92 -12.40
CA ALA A 12 -9.53 31.50 -11.09
C ALA A 12 -8.40 30.74 -10.38
N ALA A 13 -8.05 31.15 -9.16
CA ALA A 13 -7.25 30.35 -8.26
C ALA A 13 -8.05 29.08 -7.91
N THR A 14 -7.95 28.04 -8.72
CA THR A 14 -8.56 26.74 -8.44
C THR A 14 -7.76 26.08 -7.34
N GLY A 15 -8.37 25.92 -6.16
CA GLY A 15 -7.83 25.17 -5.02
C GLY A 15 -7.69 23.67 -5.30
N GLN A 16 -6.85 23.33 -6.27
CA GLN A 16 -6.44 21.96 -6.58
C GLN A 16 -5.14 21.65 -5.82
N MET A 17 -5.09 20.45 -5.25
CA MET A 17 -3.91 19.96 -4.55
C MET A 17 -2.71 19.96 -5.50
N THR A 18 -1.63 20.62 -5.09
CA THR A 18 -0.36 20.61 -5.81
C THR A 18 0.40 19.30 -5.56
N ASP A 19 1.32 18.95 -6.45
CA ASP A 19 2.17 17.77 -6.26
C ASP A 19 3.02 17.85 -4.99
N ALA A 20 3.43 19.06 -4.59
CA ALA A 20 4.15 19.28 -3.35
C ALA A 20 3.27 19.01 -2.11
N GLU A 21 2.02 19.45 -2.13
CA GLU A 21 1.04 19.14 -1.07
C GLU A 21 0.71 17.66 -1.02
N MET A 22 0.54 17.01 -2.18
CA MET A 22 0.37 15.56 -2.26
C MET A 22 1.54 14.82 -1.65
N GLN A 23 2.77 15.16 -2.03
CA GLN A 23 3.98 14.54 -1.50
C GLN A 23 4.11 14.73 0.02
N MET A 24 3.79 15.93 0.52
CA MET A 24 3.78 16.22 1.95
C MET A 24 2.75 15.38 2.71
N LEU A 25 1.53 15.25 2.18
CA LEU A 25 0.49 14.42 2.79
C LEU A 25 0.87 12.94 2.77
N MET A 26 1.42 12.44 1.66
CA MET A 26 1.94 11.08 1.54
C MET A 26 3.05 10.82 2.56
N PHE A 27 4.02 11.73 2.69
CA PHE A 27 5.11 11.60 3.65
C PHE A 27 4.60 11.56 5.10
N ARG A 28 3.65 12.44 5.45
CA ARG A 28 3.04 12.44 6.79
C ARG A 28 2.25 11.17 7.06
N ALA A 29 1.56 10.62 6.05
CA ALA A 29 0.82 9.37 6.17
C ALA A 29 1.77 8.17 6.37
N ASP A 30 2.85 8.10 5.59
CA ASP A 30 3.90 7.10 5.74
C ASP A 30 4.55 7.18 7.14
N SER A 31 4.82 8.40 7.63
CA SER A 31 5.32 8.63 8.99
C SER A 31 4.33 8.19 10.07
N ALA A 32 3.02 8.45 9.87
CA ALA A 32 1.97 7.98 10.78
C ALA A 32 1.88 6.45 10.80
N ILE A 33 2.01 5.78 9.65
CA ILE A 33 2.14 4.31 9.56
C ILE A 33 3.31 3.81 10.41
N ASN A 34 4.50 4.41 10.23
CA ASN A 34 5.69 4.00 10.97
C ASN A 34 5.54 4.23 12.48
N GLY A 35 4.71 5.20 12.88
CA GLY A 35 4.33 5.45 14.28
C GLY A 35 3.17 4.60 14.79
N GLY A 36 2.66 3.63 14.02
CA GLY A 36 1.51 2.78 14.37
C GLY A 36 0.15 3.49 14.35
N GLN A 37 0.09 4.72 13.86
CA GLN A 37 -1.11 5.56 13.84
C GLN A 37 -1.91 5.34 12.55
N ILE A 38 -2.41 4.11 12.37
CA ILE A 38 -3.06 3.69 11.11
C ILE A 38 -4.25 4.59 10.74
N SER A 39 -5.10 4.95 11.71
CA SER A 39 -6.24 5.83 11.47
C SER A 39 -5.85 7.24 11.04
N ALA A 40 -4.71 7.76 11.52
CA ALA A 40 -4.20 9.06 11.08
C ALA A 40 -3.65 8.97 9.65
N ALA A 41 -2.98 7.88 9.30
CA ALA A 41 -2.54 7.63 7.92
C ALA A 41 -3.71 7.53 6.94
N GLU A 42 -4.77 6.80 7.31
CA GLU A 42 -6.01 6.72 6.52
C GLU A 42 -6.63 8.09 6.24
N GLN A 43 -6.68 8.97 7.25
CA GLN A 43 -7.20 10.34 7.07
C GLN A 43 -6.33 11.20 6.14
N LEU A 44 -5.02 10.95 6.11
CA LEU A 44 -4.11 11.70 5.24
C LEU A 44 -4.18 11.16 3.81
N TYR A 45 -4.17 9.84 3.63
CA TYR A 45 -4.34 9.21 2.33
C TYR A 45 -5.71 9.50 1.72
N SER A 46 -6.79 9.57 2.52
CA SER A 46 -8.12 9.91 2.02
C SER A 46 -8.17 11.28 1.35
N LYS A 47 -7.43 12.27 1.88
CA LYS A 47 -7.27 13.58 1.25
C LYS A 47 -6.53 13.50 -0.08
N VAL A 48 -5.51 12.66 -0.16
CA VAL A 48 -4.75 12.45 -1.40
C VAL A 48 -5.63 11.79 -2.46
N VAL A 49 -6.30 10.69 -2.15
CA VAL A 49 -7.15 10.00 -3.13
C VAL A 49 -8.40 10.80 -3.51
N ALA A 50 -8.87 11.72 -2.65
CA ALA A 50 -9.93 12.64 -3.01
C ALA A 50 -9.49 13.66 -4.08
N ALA A 51 -8.22 14.09 -4.04
CA ALA A 51 -7.64 14.98 -5.05
C ALA A 51 -7.19 14.23 -6.32
N TYR A 52 -6.79 12.97 -6.19
CA TYR A 52 -6.27 12.13 -7.28
C TYR A 52 -7.05 10.80 -7.40
N PRO A 53 -8.39 10.82 -7.60
CA PRO A 53 -9.20 9.61 -7.54
C PRO A 53 -8.91 8.60 -8.65
N ASN A 54 -8.42 9.09 -9.80
CA ASN A 54 -8.14 8.28 -11.00
C ASN A 54 -6.64 8.13 -11.29
N ASP A 55 -5.77 8.35 -10.30
CA ASP A 55 -4.33 8.11 -10.45
C ASP A 55 -3.95 6.74 -9.87
N ALA A 56 -3.75 5.75 -10.74
CA ALA A 56 -3.34 4.40 -10.34
C ALA A 56 -2.01 4.39 -9.54
N SER A 57 -1.10 5.32 -9.82
CA SER A 57 0.19 5.41 -9.14
C SER A 57 0.05 5.82 -7.68
N VAL A 58 -0.90 6.72 -7.39
CA VAL A 58 -1.25 7.13 -6.02
C VAL A 58 -1.81 5.95 -5.24
N TRP A 59 -2.80 5.24 -5.79
CA TRP A 59 -3.38 4.05 -5.17
C TRP A 59 -2.35 2.94 -4.94
N PHE A 60 -1.46 2.71 -5.91
CA PHE A 60 -0.37 1.74 -5.78
C PHE A 60 0.61 2.10 -4.65
N ARG A 61 0.99 3.38 -4.52
CA ARG A 61 1.87 3.84 -3.44
C ARG A 61 1.23 3.63 -2.07
N ILE A 62 -0.04 3.97 -1.91
CA ILE A 62 -0.81 3.77 -0.68
C ILE A 62 -0.89 2.28 -0.33
N GLY A 63 -1.24 1.43 -1.31
CA GLY A 63 -1.31 -0.01 -1.10
C GLY A 63 0.02 -0.64 -0.68
N THR A 64 1.12 -0.17 -1.28
CA THR A 64 2.48 -0.60 -0.91
C THR A 64 2.85 -0.13 0.50
N ALA A 65 2.43 1.08 0.91
CA ALA A 65 2.64 1.57 2.26
C ALA A 65 1.89 0.72 3.30
N TYR A 66 0.64 0.35 3.03
CA TYR A 66 -0.13 -0.56 3.89
C TYR A 66 0.46 -1.98 3.97
N LEU A 67 1.03 -2.50 2.88
CA LEU A 67 1.75 -3.78 2.91
C LEU A 67 2.92 -3.75 3.88
N ARG A 68 3.74 -2.68 3.84
CA ARG A 68 4.88 -2.51 4.77
C ARG A 68 4.41 -2.38 6.22
N ALA A 69 3.20 -1.87 6.43
CA ALA A 69 2.56 -1.72 7.73
C ALA A 69 1.82 -2.98 8.23
N ASP A 70 1.92 -4.08 7.47
CA ASP A 70 1.19 -5.34 7.71
C ASP A 70 -0.35 -5.17 7.76
N GLN A 71 -0.87 -4.09 7.16
CA GLN A 71 -2.29 -3.80 7.04
C GLN A 71 -2.84 -4.41 5.74
N ALA A 72 -2.86 -5.74 5.69
CA ALA A 72 -3.14 -6.51 4.48
C ALA A 72 -4.52 -6.20 3.86
N GLU A 73 -5.54 -5.99 4.69
CA GLU A 73 -6.89 -5.65 4.26
C GLU A 73 -6.93 -4.30 3.51
N LEU A 74 -6.29 -3.27 4.07
CA LEU A 74 -6.23 -1.94 3.45
C LEU A 74 -5.37 -1.96 2.19
N ALA A 75 -4.27 -2.73 2.19
CA ALA A 75 -3.43 -2.91 1.02
C ALA A 75 -4.20 -3.51 -0.17
N VAL A 76 -4.99 -4.56 0.05
CA VAL A 76 -5.83 -5.17 -1.00
C VAL A 76 -6.76 -4.16 -1.63
N VAL A 77 -7.44 -3.33 -0.82
CA VAL A 77 -8.38 -2.32 -1.33
C VAL A 77 -7.64 -1.33 -2.25
N ALA A 78 -6.54 -0.75 -1.78
CA ALA A 78 -5.79 0.24 -2.56
C ALA A 78 -5.17 -0.35 -3.85
N LEU A 79 -4.62 -1.57 -3.78
CA LEU A 79 -4.01 -2.22 -4.95
C LEU A 79 -5.05 -2.64 -6.00
N ARG A 80 -6.25 -3.05 -5.55
CA ARG A 80 -7.36 -3.32 -6.47
C ARG A 80 -7.84 -2.05 -7.16
N GLU A 81 -7.90 -0.92 -6.47
CA GLU A 81 -8.22 0.36 -7.12
C GLU A 81 -7.15 0.78 -8.13
N ALA A 82 -5.87 0.60 -7.81
CA ALA A 82 -4.79 0.85 -8.77
C ALA A 82 -4.97 0.02 -10.06
N LEU A 83 -5.27 -1.28 -9.93
CA LEU A 83 -5.50 -2.19 -11.06
C LEU A 83 -6.84 -1.95 -11.77
N ARG A 84 -7.86 -1.42 -11.08
CA ARG A 84 -9.12 -1.02 -11.71
C ARG A 84 -8.93 0.18 -12.63
N ILE A 85 -8.08 1.12 -12.21
CA ILE A 85 -7.76 2.34 -12.97
C ILE A 85 -6.78 2.01 -14.10
N ASP A 86 -5.71 1.28 -13.80
CA ASP A 86 -4.72 0.81 -14.77
C ASP A 86 -4.51 -0.71 -14.65
N PRO A 87 -5.26 -1.51 -15.45
CA PRO A 87 -5.11 -2.96 -15.49
C PRO A 87 -3.73 -3.43 -15.98
N THR A 88 -2.95 -2.54 -16.63
CA THR A 88 -1.63 -2.85 -17.19
C THR A 88 -0.49 -2.59 -16.20
N MET A 89 -0.79 -2.13 -14.98
CA MET A 89 0.20 -1.89 -13.93
C MET A 89 0.76 -3.22 -13.37
N GLU A 90 1.69 -3.84 -14.09
CA GLU A 90 2.24 -5.17 -13.77
C GLU A 90 2.78 -5.27 -12.33
N LYS A 91 3.43 -4.19 -11.86
CA LYS A 91 3.98 -4.10 -10.49
C LYS A 91 2.93 -4.21 -9.37
N ALA A 92 1.66 -3.96 -9.66
CA ALA A 92 0.59 -4.07 -8.66
C ALA A 92 0.16 -5.51 -8.38
N TRP A 93 0.32 -6.43 -9.35
CA TRP A 93 -0.08 -7.83 -9.20
C TRP A 93 0.74 -8.58 -8.13
N PRO A 94 2.09 -8.52 -8.11
CA PRO A 94 2.87 -9.13 -7.04
C PRO A 94 2.50 -8.59 -5.65
N ASN A 95 2.31 -7.27 -5.53
CA ASN A 95 1.91 -6.65 -4.28
C ASN A 95 0.52 -7.12 -3.84
N LEU A 96 -0.44 -7.25 -4.76
CA LEU A 96 -1.78 -7.75 -4.44
C LEU A 96 -1.75 -9.23 -4.01
N ALA A 97 -0.91 -10.05 -4.64
CA ALA A 97 -0.69 -11.43 -4.24
C ALA A 97 -0.11 -11.52 -2.82
N ILE A 98 0.93 -10.73 -2.51
CA ILE A 98 1.49 -10.64 -1.16
C ILE A 98 0.43 -10.20 -0.15
N ALA A 99 -0.41 -9.21 -0.51
CA ALA A 99 -1.48 -8.74 0.37
C ALA A 99 -2.47 -9.88 0.71
N HIS A 100 -2.90 -10.66 -0.28
CA HIS A 100 -3.77 -11.81 -0.06
C HIS A 100 -3.12 -12.93 0.76
N LEU A 101 -1.84 -13.20 0.53
CA LEU A 101 -1.08 -14.17 1.31
C LEU A 101 -0.94 -13.73 2.78
N SER A 102 -0.72 -12.43 3.03
CA SER A 102 -0.74 -11.86 4.38
C SER A 102 -2.10 -11.99 5.05
N GLN A 103 -3.21 -11.71 4.34
CA GLN A 103 -4.57 -11.94 4.87
C GLN A 103 -4.79 -13.41 5.25
N PHE A 104 -4.40 -14.33 4.37
CA PHE A 104 -4.44 -15.76 4.67
C PHE A 104 -3.64 -16.09 5.94
N ARG A 105 -2.40 -15.59 6.06
CA ARG A 105 -1.54 -15.81 7.23
C ARG A 105 -2.23 -15.35 8.52
N PHE A 106 -2.87 -14.20 8.54
CA PHE A 106 -3.61 -13.69 9.71
C PHE A 106 -4.84 -14.53 10.03
N ALA A 107 -5.63 -14.89 9.02
CA ALA A 107 -6.80 -15.75 9.20
C ALA A 107 -6.39 -17.14 9.73
N ALA A 108 -5.31 -17.71 9.19
CA ALA A 108 -4.73 -18.97 9.62
C ALA A 108 -4.28 -18.91 11.09
N ASN A 109 -3.56 -17.85 11.49
CA ASN A 109 -3.17 -17.61 12.88
C ASN A 109 -4.38 -17.61 13.82
N LYS A 110 -5.43 -16.86 13.47
CA LYS A 110 -6.67 -16.80 14.26
C LYS A 110 -7.34 -18.16 14.37
N ALA A 111 -7.40 -18.91 13.27
CA ALA A 111 -7.99 -20.24 13.24
C ALA A 111 -7.19 -21.23 14.10
N LEU A 112 -5.85 -21.25 13.99
CA LEU A 112 -4.96 -22.12 14.77
C LEU A 112 -5.01 -21.85 16.28
N ALA A 113 -5.21 -20.58 16.67
CA ALA A 113 -5.43 -20.19 18.06
C ALA A 113 -6.78 -20.67 18.62
N SER A 114 -7.75 -21.00 17.75
CA SER A 114 -9.03 -21.54 18.17
C SER A 114 -8.92 -23.02 18.57
N LYS A 115 -9.85 -23.48 19.44
CA LYS A 115 -9.97 -24.89 19.83
C LYS A 115 -10.89 -25.70 18.91
N GLN A 116 -11.37 -25.11 17.81
CA GLN A 116 -12.43 -25.70 16.98
C GLN A 116 -11.90 -26.55 15.82
N LEU A 117 -10.61 -26.42 15.48
CA LEU A 117 -9.97 -27.23 14.44
C LEU A 117 -9.65 -28.63 14.96
N SER A 118 -9.99 -29.65 14.15
CA SER A 118 -9.48 -31.01 14.34
C SER A 118 -7.95 -31.03 14.23
N GLU A 119 -7.31 -32.03 14.84
CA GLU A 119 -5.85 -32.16 14.81
C GLU A 119 -5.32 -32.30 13.38
N SER A 120 -6.01 -33.07 12.54
CA SER A 120 -5.65 -33.21 11.12
C SER A 120 -5.68 -31.85 10.39
N ASN A 121 -6.75 -31.06 10.56
CA ASN A 121 -6.85 -29.75 9.92
C ASN A 121 -5.80 -28.76 10.47
N ARG A 122 -5.47 -28.86 11.76
CA ARG A 122 -4.45 -28.04 12.41
C ARG A 122 -3.07 -28.29 11.81
N VAL A 123 -2.70 -29.55 11.58
CA VAL A 123 -1.43 -29.92 10.94
C VAL A 123 -1.34 -29.38 9.52
N THR A 124 -2.38 -29.60 8.70
CA THR A 124 -2.42 -29.11 7.32
C THR A 124 -2.32 -27.59 7.26
N LEU A 125 -3.08 -26.87 8.11
CA LEU A 125 -3.06 -25.40 8.12
C LEU A 125 -1.71 -24.83 8.55
N LYS A 126 -1.01 -25.46 9.51
CA LYS A 126 0.36 -25.08 9.89
C LYS A 126 1.34 -25.25 8.74
N SER A 127 1.26 -26.35 7.99
CA SER A 127 2.12 -26.59 6.82
C SER A 127 1.92 -25.49 5.76
N LEU A 128 0.67 -25.25 5.37
CA LEU A 128 0.36 -24.22 4.37
C LEU A 128 0.79 -22.83 4.83
N GLN A 129 0.63 -22.53 6.12
CA GLN A 129 1.09 -21.26 6.68
C GLN A 129 2.61 -21.09 6.60
N ALA A 130 3.39 -22.15 6.81
CA ALA A 130 4.85 -22.11 6.68
C ALA A 130 5.26 -21.83 5.23
N ASP A 131 4.62 -22.48 4.26
CA ASP A 131 4.87 -22.25 2.83
C ASP A 131 4.55 -20.80 2.43
N VAL A 132 3.43 -20.27 2.91
CA VAL A 132 3.04 -18.87 2.68
C VAL A 132 4.04 -17.90 3.32
N ALA A 133 4.46 -18.16 4.56
CA ALA A 133 5.43 -17.31 5.24
C ALA A 133 6.77 -17.26 4.50
N HIS A 134 7.21 -18.38 3.94
CA HIS A 134 8.41 -18.44 3.09
C HIS A 134 8.22 -17.63 1.79
N ALA A 135 7.07 -17.77 1.12
CA ALA A 135 6.80 -17.09 -0.15
C ALA A 135 6.72 -15.55 -0.03
N ILE A 136 6.29 -15.02 1.11
CA ILE A 136 6.19 -13.56 1.34
C ILE A 136 7.37 -12.97 2.11
N ALA A 137 8.36 -13.79 2.49
CA ALA A 137 9.54 -13.28 3.18
C ALA A 137 10.27 -12.28 2.27
N PRO A 138 10.74 -11.15 2.80
CA PRO A 138 11.59 -10.25 2.03
C PRO A 138 12.82 -11.01 1.53
N ALA A 139 13.24 -10.73 0.29
CA ALA A 139 14.42 -11.37 -0.29
C ALA A 139 15.62 -11.22 0.67
N PRO A 140 16.43 -12.27 0.88
CA PRO A 140 17.61 -12.15 1.71
C PRO A 140 18.48 -11.02 1.16
N GLU A 141 18.91 -10.09 2.03
CA GLU A 141 19.80 -9.01 1.61
C GLU A 141 21.05 -9.61 0.96
N PRO A 142 21.55 -9.03 -0.15
CA PRO A 142 22.78 -9.49 -0.76
C PRO A 142 23.88 -9.41 0.29
N THR A 143 24.46 -10.57 0.63
CA THR A 143 25.57 -10.66 1.58
C THR A 143 26.68 -9.74 1.08
N LYS A 144 27.02 -8.69 1.85
CA LYS A 144 28.16 -7.83 1.54
C LYS A 144 29.38 -8.74 1.33
N PRO A 145 30.16 -8.57 0.25
CA PRO A 145 31.36 -9.37 0.06
C PRO A 145 32.24 -9.19 1.29
N GLU A 146 32.56 -10.28 1.97
CA GLU A 146 33.54 -10.29 3.06
C GLU A 146 34.81 -9.63 2.52
N SER A 147 35.17 -8.49 3.09
CA SER A 147 36.44 -7.86 2.79
C SER A 147 37.52 -8.85 3.18
N LEU A 148 38.12 -9.52 2.20
CA LEU A 148 39.32 -10.32 2.38
C LEU A 148 40.36 -9.41 3.03
N ALA A 149 40.55 -9.58 4.33
CA ALA A 149 41.62 -8.97 5.07
C ALA A 149 42.93 -9.59 4.56
N THR A 150 43.53 -8.94 3.56
CA THR A 150 44.92 -9.17 3.19
C THR A 150 45.78 -8.96 4.44
N HIS A 151 46.29 -10.06 4.97
CA HIS A 151 47.44 -10.08 5.87
C HIS A 151 48.73 -9.96 5.05
#